data_AF-A0AAW6HSZ1-F1
#
_entry.id   AF-A0AAW6HSZ1-F1
#
_cell.length_a   1.000
_cell.length_b   1.000
_cell.length_c   1.000
_cell.angle_alpha   90.00
_cell.angle_beta   90.00
_cell.angle_gamma   90.00
#
_symmetry.space_group_name_H-M   'P 1'
#
loop_
_entity.id
_entity.type
_entity.pdbx_description
1 polymer ?
#
loop_
_entity_poly.entity_id
_entity_poly.type
_entity_poly.pdbx_seq_one_letter_code
_entity_poly.pdbx_strand_id
1 'polypeptide(L)' 'MITPPQGLLQPCEEPPLPRVETVRDVLNQTLAWRLAYEHCAAQVRCVAAWVQAASVGQPWSPQGCGEEGE' A
#
# COMPACT_ATOMS: atom_id res chain seq x y z
N MET A 1 -19.51 -5.16 -14.93
CA MET A 1 -18.28 -4.37 -14.66
C MET A 1 -17.63 -4.97 -13.44
N ILE A 2 -16.35 -5.33 -13.52
CA ILE A 2 -15.58 -5.73 -12.34
C ILE A 2 -15.29 -4.45 -11.57
N THR A 3 -15.92 -4.26 -10.41
CA THR A 3 -15.68 -3.09 -9.57
C THR A 3 -14.36 -3.24 -8.82
N PRO A 4 -13.58 -2.16 -8.69
CA PRO A 4 -12.37 -2.20 -7.88
C PRO A 4 -12.71 -2.41 -6.40
N PRO A 5 -11.92 -3.21 -5.66
CA PRO A 5 -12.01 -3.26 -4.21
C PRO A 5 -11.75 -1.87 -3.63
N GLN A 6 -12.57 -1.44 -2.67
CA GLN A 6 -12.50 -0.07 -2.14
C GLN A 6 -11.20 0.20 -1.35
N GLY A 7 -10.63 -0.81 -0.69
CA GLY A 7 -9.33 -0.70 -0.01
C GLY A 7 -8.17 -0.57 -1.00
N LEU A 8 -8.29 -1.18 -2.18
CA LEU A 8 -7.24 -1.17 -3.20
C LEU A 8 -6.97 0.22 -3.78
N LEU A 9 -8.00 1.06 -3.89
CA LEU A 9 -7.91 2.42 -4.43
C LEU A 9 -7.66 3.49 -3.37
N GLN A 10 -7.50 3.12 -2.10
CA GLN A 10 -7.14 4.08 -1.07
C GLN A 10 -5.76 4.67 -1.40
N PRO A 11 -5.55 5.99 -1.19
CA PRO A 11 -4.22 6.56 -1.30
C PRO A 11 -3.27 5.90 -0.29
N CYS A 12 -2.00 5.77 -0.68
CA CYS A 12 -0.98 5.32 0.25
C CYS A 12 -0.89 6.27 1.44
N GLU A 13 -0.84 5.71 2.64
CA GLU A 13 -0.74 6.51 3.86
C GLU A 13 0.67 7.10 4.00
N GLU A 14 0.73 8.42 4.16
CA GLU A 14 1.97 9.12 4.49
C GLU A 14 2.25 8.95 6.00
N PRO A 15 3.43 8.47 6.40
CA PRO A 15 3.76 8.38 7.81
C PRO A 15 3.88 9.79 8.40
N PRO A 16 3.47 10.00 9.66
CA PRO A 16 3.54 11.32 10.28
C PRO A 16 4.98 11.84 10.31
N LEU A 17 5.13 13.18 10.24
CA LEU A 17 6.40 13.89 10.38
C LEU A 17 6.56 14.48 11.79
N PRO A 18 6.95 13.70 12.81
CA PRO A 18 7.12 14.23 14.15
C PRO A 18 8.32 15.19 14.22
N ARG A 19 8.31 16.05 15.25
CA ARG A 19 9.49 16.87 15.56
C ARG A 19 10.68 15.97 15.85
N VAL A 20 11.82 16.29 15.23
CA VAL A 20 13.09 15.60 15.45
C VAL A 20 13.82 16.32 16.59
N GLU A 21 13.99 15.64 17.73
CA GLU A 21 14.77 16.18 18.86
C GLU A 21 16.10 15.45 19.02
N THR A 22 16.17 14.18 18.57
CA THR A 22 17.34 13.33 18.71
C THR A 22 17.70 12.58 17.43
N VAL A 23 18.94 12.07 17.36
CA VAL A 23 19.39 11.17 16.28
C VAL A 23 18.51 9.90 16.22
N ARG A 24 18.04 9.40 17.36
CA ARG A 24 17.13 8.25 17.41
C ARG A 24 15.81 8.54 16.70
N ASP A 25 15.29 9.76 16.81
CA ASP A 25 14.06 10.16 16.13
C ASP A 25 14.24 10.18 14.61
N VAL A 26 15.39 10.68 14.12
CA VAL A 26 15.73 10.63 12.69
C VAL A 26 15.75 9.20 12.18
N LEU A 27 16.38 8.27 12.92
CA LEU A 27 16.46 6.87 12.52
C LEU A 27 15.08 6.21 12.50
N ASN A 28 14.28 6.44 13.54
CA ASN A 28 12.90 5.92 13.62
C ASN A 28 12.03 6.47 12.48
N GLN A 29 12.11 7.77 12.20
CA GLN A 29 11.37 8.39 11.10
C GLN A 29 11.79 7.80 9.75
N THR A 30 13.09 7.64 9.51
CA THR A 30 13.61 7.05 8.27
C THR A 30 13.10 5.62 8.08
N LEU A 31 13.06 4.83 9.15
CA LEU A 31 12.51 3.47 9.13
C LEU A 31 10.99 3.46 8.87
N ALA A 32 10.24 4.35 9.50
CA ALA A 32 8.81 4.49 9.28
C ALA A 32 8.50 4.85 7.81
N TRP A 33 9.25 5.78 7.24
CA TRP A 33 9.16 6.13 5.82
C TRP A 33 9.45 4.96 4.91
N ARG A 34 10.53 4.21 5.18
CA ARG A 34 10.84 3.00 4.41
C ARG A 34 9.67 2.01 4.43
N LEU A 35 9.10 1.73 5.60
CA LEU A 35 7.98 0.79 5.74
C LEU A 35 6.73 1.28 5.00
N ALA A 36 6.40 2.57 5.10
CA ALA A 36 5.28 3.17 4.37
C ALA A 36 5.47 3.07 2.85
N TYR A 37 6.67 3.33 2.34
CA TYR A 37 6.99 3.15 0.92
C TYR A 37 6.88 1.69 0.48
N GLU A 38 7.36 0.74 1.29
CA GLU A 38 7.25 -0.69 0.99
C GLU A 38 5.78 -1.13 0.92
N HIS A 39 4.95 -0.68 1.85
CA HIS A 39 3.50 -0.93 1.85
C HIS A 39 2.82 -0.33 0.61
N CYS A 40 3.10 0.95 0.31
CA CYS A 40 2.56 1.63 -0.86
C CYS A 40 2.94 0.92 -2.17
N ALA A 41 4.20 0.50 -2.30
CA ALA A 41 4.66 -0.23 -3.47
C ALA A 41 3.93 -1.57 -3.64
N ALA A 42 3.59 -2.27 -2.56
CA ALA A 42 2.79 -3.49 -2.61
C ALA A 42 1.36 -3.20 -3.06
N GLN A 43 0.71 -2.16 -2.53
CA GLN A 43 -0.63 -1.74 -2.91
C GLN A 43 -0.71 -1.39 -4.41
N VAL A 44 0.26 -0.62 -4.94
CA VAL A 44 0.32 -0.26 -6.36
C VAL A 44 0.45 -1.49 -7.26
N ARG A 45 1.25 -2.50 -6.87
CA ARG A 45 1.32 -3.77 -7.62
C ARG A 45 -0.03 -4.47 -7.68
N CYS A 46 -0.80 -4.40 -6.61
CA CYS A 46 -2.13 -4.99 -6.54
C CYS A 46 -3.16 -4.24 -7.36
N VAL A 47 -3.09 -2.90 -7.40
CA VAL A 47 -3.89 -2.09 -8.32
C VAL A 47 -3.59 -2.52 -9.77
N ALA A 48 -2.31 -2.64 -10.12
CA ALA A 48 -1.90 -3.06 -11.46
C ALA A 48 -2.41 -4.47 -11.82
N ALA A 49 -2.31 -5.42 -10.89
CA ALA A 49 -2.82 -6.79 -11.09
C ALA A 49 -4.35 -6.81 -11.25
N TRP A 50 -5.07 -6.02 -10.46
CA TRP A 50 -6.53 -5.87 -10.61
C TRP A 50 -6.89 -5.27 -11.97
N VAL A 51 -6.23 -4.18 -12.40
CA VAL A 51 -6.45 -3.57 -13.71
C VAL A 51 -6.23 -4.59 -14.82
N GLN A 52 -5.16 -5.39 -14.72
CA GLN A 52 -4.87 -6.44 -15.69
C GLN A 52 -5.99 -7.48 -15.77
N ALA A 53 -6.42 -8.03 -14.62
CA ALA A 53 -7.51 -9.01 -14.58
C ALA A 53 -8.83 -8.43 -15.12
N ALA A 54 -9.17 -7.19 -14.72
CA ALA A 54 -10.35 -6.49 -15.19
C ALA A 54 -10.34 -6.27 -16.71
N SER A 55 -9.19 -5.95 -17.30
CA SER A 55 -9.05 -5.71 -18.74
C SER A 55 -9.37 -6.94 -19.61
N VAL A 56 -9.19 -8.15 -19.07
CA VAL A 56 -9.47 -9.42 -19.75
C VAL A 56 -10.70 -10.15 -19.19
N GLY A 57 -11.48 -9.48 -18.33
CA GLY A 57 -12.71 -10.05 -17.75
C GLY A 57 -12.48 -11.24 -16.81
N GLN A 58 -11.26 -11.40 -16.27
CA GLN A 58 -10.92 -12.47 -15.33
C GLN A 58 -11.20 -12.03 -13.88
N PRO A 59 -11.54 -12.98 -12.98
CA PRO A 59 -11.63 -12.69 -11.56
C PRO A 59 -10.24 -12.32 -11.01
N TRP A 60 -10.21 -11.31 -10.15
CA TRP A 60 -9.00 -10.90 -9.43
C TRP A 60 -8.95 -11.59 -8.05
N SER A 61 -7.74 -11.89 -7.56
CA SER A 61 -7.50 -12.42 -6.22
C SER A 61 -6.71 -11.41 -5.38
N PRO A 62 -7.12 -11.14 -4.12
CA PRO A 62 -6.40 -10.27 -3.20
C PRO A 62 -5.17 -10.93 -2.55
N GLN A 63 -4.87 -12.19 -2.85
CA GLN A 63 -3.76 -12.91 -2.24
C GLN A 63 -2.42 -12.23 -2.50
N GLY A 64 -1.69 -11.92 -1.42
CA GLY A 64 -0.42 -11.18 -1.48
C GLY A 64 -0.56 -9.66 -1.57
N CYS A 65 -1.79 -9.13 -1.48
CA CYS A 65 -2.07 -7.68 -1.54
C CYS A 65 -2.23 -6.99 -0.19
N GLY A 66 -1.92 -7.68 0.91
CA GLY A 66 -1.91 -7.09 2.25
C GLY A 66 -3.30 -6.91 2.88
N GLU A 67 -4.39 -7.25 2.18
CA GLU A 67 -5.73 -7.41 2.79
C GLU A 67 -5.88 -8.78 3.48
N GLU A 68 -4.89 -9.17 4.28
CA GLU A 68 -5.02 -10.22 5.29
C GLU A 68 -5.08 -9.52 6.64
N GLY A 69 -6.22 -8.90 6.92
CA GLY A 69 -6.48 -8.18 8.16
C GLY A 69 -7.96 -8.11 8.43
N GLU A 70 -8.56 -9.23 8.86
CA GLU A 70 -9.02 -9.45 10.24
C GLU A 70 -9.28 -10.94 10.50
#